data_AF-A0A9E4DA37-F1
#
_entry.id   AF-A0A9E4DA37-F1
#
_cell.length_a   1.000
_cell.length_b   1.000
_cell.length_c   1.000
_cell.angle_alpha   90.00
_cell.angle_beta   90.00
_cell.angle_gamma   90.00
#
_symmetry.space_group_name_H-M   'P 1'
#
loop_
_entity.id
_entity.type
_entity.pdbx_description
1 polymer ?
#
loop_
_entity_poly.entity_id
_entity_poly.type
_entity_poly.pdbx_seq_one_letter_code
_entity_poly.pdbx_strand_id
1 'polypeptide(L)'
;MFDAILIFLAVLAFIAIVLEDVIHVNKAKSTLFLGTLCWILLFLFAPDHASVETAFSENILDIASLWLFLFAAMTFVAYLNQHGIVESLVYRLLPATMAQKALLPSVALFAFFLSSFCDNITTTLVTIALIQSLKLDTRSNIKLAVLAVFSIN
;
A
#
# COMPACT_ATOMS: atom_id res chain seq x y z
N MET A 1 24.44 -0.56 -25.74
CA MET A 1 23.38 0.17 -26.47
C MET A 1 22.00 -0.42 -26.17
N PHE A 2 21.86 -1.74 -26.19
CA PHE A 2 20.64 -2.44 -25.78
C PHE A 2 20.18 -2.10 -24.35
N ASP A 3 21.10 -2.11 -23.37
CA ASP A 3 20.77 -1.77 -21.97
C ASP A 3 20.22 -0.34 -21.82
N ALA A 4 20.70 0.60 -22.64
CA ALA A 4 20.21 1.97 -22.62
C ALA A 4 18.75 2.07 -23.08
N ILE A 5 18.33 1.20 -24.01
CA ILE A 5 16.92 1.12 -24.46
C ILE A 5 16.05 0.57 -23.34
N LEU A 6 16.50 -0.46 -22.62
CA LEU A 6 15.77 -1.02 -21.48
C LEU A 6 15.63 0.01 -20.34
N ILE A 7 16.72 0.71 -20.01
CA ILE A 7 16.69 1.78 -19.01
C ILE A 7 15.74 2.90 -19.45
N PHE A 8 15.77 3.29 -20.72
CA PHE A 8 14.85 4.29 -21.26
C PHE A 8 13.38 3.85 -21.13
N LEU A 9 13.07 2.59 -21.47
CA LEU A 9 11.72 2.03 -21.30
C LEU A 9 11.30 1.97 -19.82
N ALA A 10 12.22 1.63 -18.91
CA ALA A 10 11.95 1.62 -17.47
C ALA A 10 11.64 3.04 -16.95
N VAL A 11 12.43 4.04 -17.34
CA VAL A 11 12.16 5.45 -16.99
C VAL A 11 10.83 5.91 -17.58
N LEU A 12 10.54 5.57 -18.83
CA LEU A 12 9.26 5.85 -19.47
C LEU A 12 8.08 5.23 -18.70
N ALA A 13 8.25 4.00 -18.19
CA ALA A 13 7.23 3.35 -17.37
C ALA A 13 6.96 4.10 -16.07
N PHE A 14 8.01 4.54 -15.37
CA PHE A 14 7.84 5.37 -14.17
C PHE A 14 7.16 6.70 -14.46
N ILE A 15 7.54 7.37 -15.55
CA ILE A 15 6.87 8.61 -15.99
C ILE A 15 5.40 8.34 -16.30
N ALA A 16 5.08 7.25 -16.98
CA ALA A 16 3.70 6.88 -17.31
C ALA A 16 2.85 6.56 -16.06
N ILE A 17 3.45 6.01 -15.00
CA ILE A 17 2.78 5.82 -13.70
C ILE A 17 2.47 7.17 -13.06
N VAL A 18 3.44 8.09 -13.02
CA VAL A 18 3.27 9.42 -12.39
C VAL A 18 2.26 10.28 -13.17
N LEU A 19 2.25 10.17 -14.49
CA LEU A 19 1.34 10.93 -15.34
C LEU A 19 -0.07 10.33 -15.41
N GLU A 20 -0.37 9.24 -14.71
CA GLU A 20 -1.69 8.57 -14.69
C GLU A 20 -2.85 9.58 -14.54
N ASP A 21 -2.71 10.55 -13.62
CA ASP A 21 -3.75 11.55 -13.33
C ASP A 21 -3.99 12.51 -14.50
N VAL A 22 -3.02 12.68 -15.40
CA VAL A 22 -3.10 13.55 -16.60
C VAL A 22 -3.55 12.76 -17.82
N ILE A 23 -3.03 11.54 -18.02
CA ILE A 23 -3.28 10.72 -19.21
C ILE A 23 -4.50 9.81 -19.07
N HIS A 24 -5.03 9.65 -17.85
CA HIS A 24 -6.15 8.76 -17.50
C HIS A 24 -5.97 7.29 -17.93
N VAL A 25 -4.72 6.86 -18.14
CA VAL A 25 -4.36 5.47 -18.39
C VAL A 25 -3.97 4.84 -17.06
N ASN A 26 -4.67 3.77 -16.69
CA ASN A 26 -4.42 3.06 -15.44
C ASN A 26 -2.95 2.63 -15.31
N LYS A 27 -2.33 2.95 -14.17
CA LYS A 27 -0.92 2.63 -13.86
C LYS A 27 -0.54 1.16 -14.04
N ALA A 28 -1.46 0.23 -13.75
CA ALA A 28 -1.20 -1.20 -13.93
C ALA A 28 -1.09 -1.55 -15.41
N LYS A 29 -1.93 -0.95 -16.28
CA LYS A 29 -1.88 -1.18 -17.72
C LYS A 29 -0.59 -0.66 -18.33
N SER A 30 -0.16 0.55 -17.98
CA SER A 30 1.08 1.14 -18.50
C SER A 30 2.32 0.38 -18.03
N THR A 31 2.36 0.01 -16.74
CA THR A 31 3.48 -0.75 -16.15
C THR A 31 3.58 -2.15 -16.74
N LEU A 32 2.45 -2.88 -16.85
CA LEU A 32 2.44 -4.21 -17.46
C LEU A 32 2.87 -4.15 -18.93
N PHE A 33 2.33 -3.21 -19.70
CA PHE A 33 2.68 -3.09 -21.11
C PHE A 33 4.18 -2.83 -21.33
N LEU A 34 4.75 -1.83 -20.65
CA LEU A 34 6.16 -1.48 -20.81
C LEU A 34 7.09 -2.54 -20.19
N GLY A 35 6.69 -3.15 -19.06
CA GLY A 35 7.43 -4.25 -18.44
C GLY A 35 7.47 -5.51 -19.31
N THR A 36 6.34 -5.91 -19.90
CA THR A 36 6.28 -7.02 -20.87
C THR A 36 7.11 -6.69 -22.12
N LEU A 37 7.09 -5.45 -22.60
CA LEU A 37 7.93 -5.03 -23.72
C LEU A 37 9.44 -5.18 -23.40
N CYS A 38 9.87 -4.81 -22.19
CA CYS A 38 11.25 -5.04 -21.74
C CYS A 38 11.63 -6.53 -21.76
N TRP A 39 10.75 -7.41 -21.26
CA TRP A 39 10.98 -8.86 -21.27
C TRP A 39 11.01 -9.45 -22.69
N ILE A 40 10.12 -9.00 -23.58
CA ILE A 40 10.14 -9.40 -24.99
C ILE A 40 11.47 -9.01 -25.65
N LEU A 41 11.92 -7.77 -25.44
CA LEU A 41 13.21 -7.31 -25.96
C LEU A 41 14.36 -8.12 -25.38
N LEU A 42 14.37 -8.38 -24.07
CA LEU A 42 15.38 -9.23 -23.43
C LEU A 42 15.43 -10.62 -24.07
N PHE A 43 14.27 -11.25 -24.30
CA PHE A 43 14.22 -12.58 -24.90
C PHE A 43 14.70 -12.61 -26.35
N LEU A 44 14.36 -11.59 -27.16
CA LEU A 44 14.74 -11.52 -28.58
C LEU A 44 16.24 -11.30 -28.81
N PHE A 45 16.89 -10.55 -27.91
CA PHE A 45 18.31 -10.19 -28.04
C PHE A 45 19.22 -10.98 -27.07
N ALA A 46 18.66 -11.97 -26.36
CA ALA A 46 19.41 -12.82 -25.45
C ALA A 46 20.41 -13.71 -26.21
N PRO A 47 21.69 -13.75 -25.81
CA PRO A 47 22.62 -14.76 -26.30
C PRO A 47 22.33 -16.15 -25.71
N ASP A 48 21.72 -16.21 -24.52
CA ASP A 48 21.31 -17.43 -23.85
C ASP A 48 19.85 -17.29 -23.36
N HIS A 49 18.94 -17.97 -24.04
CA HIS A 49 17.51 -17.90 -23.71
C HIS A 49 17.18 -18.58 -22.38
N ALA A 50 17.95 -19.59 -21.94
CA ALA A 50 17.66 -20.34 -20.72
C ALA A 50 17.88 -19.49 -19.47
N SER A 51 18.94 -18.68 -19.44
CA SER A 51 19.16 -17.73 -18.33
C SER A 51 18.09 -16.65 -18.28
N VAL A 52 17.63 -16.12 -19.42
CA VAL A 52 16.55 -15.12 -19.45
C VAL A 52 15.21 -15.72 -19.02
N GLU A 53 14.90 -16.95 -19.42
CA GLU A 53 13.70 -17.67 -18.97
C GLU A 53 13.71 -17.91 -17.46
N THR A 54 14.85 -18.29 -16.91
CA THR A 54 15.03 -18.48 -15.46
C THR A 54 14.81 -17.17 -14.72
N ALA A 55 15.47 -16.08 -15.15
CA ALA A 55 15.32 -14.76 -14.55
C ALA A 55 13.89 -14.21 -14.65
N PHE A 56 13.20 -14.46 -15.77
CA PHE A 56 11.79 -14.08 -15.94
C PHE A 56 10.90 -14.85 -14.96
N SER A 57 11.11 -16.15 -14.83
CA SER A 57 10.34 -17.01 -13.94
C SER A 57 10.53 -16.62 -12.48
N GLU A 58 11.77 -16.33 -12.05
CA GLU A 58 12.07 -15.80 -10.72
C GLU A 58 11.38 -14.46 -10.48
N ASN A 59 11.46 -13.52 -11.44
CA ASN A 59 10.83 -12.20 -11.30
C ASN A 59 9.29 -12.29 -11.21
N ILE A 60 8.66 -13.12 -12.03
CA ILE A 60 7.21 -13.35 -11.97
C ILE A 60 6.81 -14.01 -10.66
N LEU A 61 7.61 -14.98 -10.16
CA LEU A 61 7.36 -15.62 -8.87
C LEU A 61 7.41 -14.62 -7.72
N ASP A 62 8.41 -13.74 -7.70
CA ASP A 62 8.55 -12.68 -6.70
C ASP A 62 7.35 -11.73 -6.74
N ILE A 63 6.99 -11.23 -7.93
CA ILE A 63 5.83 -10.33 -8.10
C ILE A 63 4.54 -11.03 -7.67
N ALA A 64 4.34 -12.28 -8.07
CA ALA A 64 3.15 -13.05 -7.72
C ALA A 64 3.07 -13.31 -6.21
N SER A 65 4.20 -13.60 -5.55
CA SER A 65 4.24 -13.83 -4.10
C SER A 65 3.87 -12.58 -3.32
N LEU A 66 4.43 -11.41 -3.70
CA LEU A 66 4.09 -10.12 -3.11
C LEU A 66 2.64 -9.74 -3.37
N TRP A 67 2.17 -9.96 -4.60
CA TRP A 67 0.78 -9.66 -4.97
C TRP A 67 -0.20 -10.54 -4.18
N LEU A 68 0.04 -11.84 -4.08
CA LEU A 68 -0.79 -12.76 -3.29
C LEU A 68 -0.76 -12.42 -1.81
N PHE A 69 0.40 -12.09 -1.26
CA PHE A 69 0.56 -11.65 0.13
C PHE A 69 -0.27 -10.39 0.41
N LEU A 70 -0.08 -9.34 -0.40
CA LEU A 70 -0.80 -8.08 -0.27
C LEU A 70 -2.30 -8.26 -0.50
N PHE A 71 -2.70 -9.05 -1.51
CA PHE A 71 -4.10 -9.34 -1.79
C PHE A 71 -4.79 -10.05 -0.62
N ALA A 72 -4.15 -11.09 -0.07
CA ALA A 72 -4.66 -11.81 1.09
C ALA A 72 -4.73 -10.89 2.33
N ALA A 73 -3.68 -10.12 2.60
CA ALA A 73 -3.63 -9.19 3.72
C ALA A 73 -4.72 -8.11 3.62
N MET A 74 -4.84 -7.44 2.48
CA MET A 74 -5.84 -6.39 2.23
C MET A 74 -7.26 -6.95 2.29
N THR A 75 -7.49 -8.16 1.75
CA THR A 75 -8.80 -8.81 1.80
C THR A 75 -9.18 -9.17 3.24
N PHE A 76 -8.22 -9.68 4.03
CA PHE A 76 -8.43 -9.97 5.44
C PHE A 76 -8.78 -8.71 6.24
N VAL A 77 -8.05 -7.61 6.04
CA VAL A 77 -8.36 -6.34 6.71
C VAL A 77 -9.73 -5.79 6.28
N ALA A 78 -10.05 -5.85 4.98
CA ALA A 78 -11.36 -5.44 4.48
C ALA A 78 -12.50 -6.26 5.10
N TYR A 79 -12.32 -7.58 5.26
CA TYR A 79 -13.27 -8.46 5.93
C TYR A 79 -13.48 -8.07 7.40
N LEU A 80 -12.38 -7.89 8.16
CA LEU A 80 -12.47 -7.46 9.57
C LEU A 80 -13.19 -6.11 9.71
N ASN A 81 -12.96 -5.20 8.78
CA ASN A 81 -13.60 -3.88 8.77
C ASN A 81 -15.10 -3.98 8.49
N GLN A 82 -15.53 -4.80 7.52
CA GLN A 82 -16.96 -5.01 7.21
C GLN A 82 -17.74 -5.63 8.37
N HIS A 83 -17.10 -6.47 9.18
CA HIS A 83 -17.72 -7.08 10.37
C HIS A 83 -17.63 -6.21 11.64
N GLY A 84 -17.10 -4.99 11.55
CA GLY A 84 -16.94 -4.10 12.70
C GLY A 84 -15.97 -4.64 13.77
N ILE A 85 -15.17 -5.65 13.44
CA ILE A 85 -14.19 -6.24 14.38
C ILE A 85 -13.09 -5.23 14.66
N VAL A 86 -12.66 -4.52 13.62
CA VAL A 86 -11.72 -3.41 13.75
C VAL A 86 -12.27 -2.37 14.72
N GLU A 87 -13.50 -1.90 14.49
CA GLU A 87 -14.19 -0.93 15.35
C GLU A 87 -14.37 -1.44 16.80
N SER A 88 -14.72 -2.71 16.98
CA SER A 88 -14.89 -3.33 18.31
C SER A 88 -13.57 -3.46 19.08
N LEU A 89 -12.50 -3.91 18.41
CA LEU A 89 -11.15 -4.00 19.00
C LEU A 89 -10.68 -2.61 19.45
N VAL A 90 -10.94 -1.63 18.59
CA VAL A 90 -10.65 -0.22 18.81
C VAL A 90 -11.38 0.33 20.02
N TYR A 91 -12.70 0.16 20.14
CA TYR A 91 -13.46 0.62 21.31
C TYR A 91 -13.01 -0.03 22.61
N ARG A 92 -12.49 -1.26 22.51
CA ARG A 92 -11.94 -1.99 23.65
C ARG A 92 -10.55 -1.47 24.08
N LEU A 93 -9.73 -1.03 23.13
CA LEU A 93 -8.40 -0.49 23.38
C LEU A 93 -8.42 1.01 23.73
N LEU A 94 -9.40 1.76 23.23
CA LEU A 94 -9.57 3.20 23.41
C LEU A 94 -11.01 3.53 23.88
N PRO A 95 -11.31 3.36 25.17
CA PRO A 95 -12.62 3.71 25.70
C PRO A 95 -12.90 5.22 25.54
N ALA A 96 -14.09 5.57 25.05
CA ALA A 96 -14.52 6.96 24.87
C ALA A 96 -14.62 7.77 26.19
N THR A 97 -14.45 7.10 27.34
CA THR A 97 -14.41 7.71 28.68
C THR A 97 -13.04 8.25 29.06
N MET A 98 -12.01 8.04 28.23
CA MET A 98 -10.66 8.52 28.49
C MET A 98 -10.55 10.05 28.33
N ALA A 99 -9.82 10.69 29.26
CA ALA A 99 -9.48 12.10 29.11
C ALA A 99 -8.66 12.33 27.83
N GLN A 100 -8.87 13.46 27.15
CA GLN A 100 -8.20 13.81 25.89
C GLN A 100 -6.66 13.69 25.95
N LYS A 101 -6.07 13.94 27.12
CA LYS A 101 -4.62 13.81 27.38
C LYS A 101 -4.12 12.37 27.34
N ALA A 102 -4.96 11.39 27.71
CA ALA A 102 -4.66 9.96 27.62
C ALA A 102 -4.99 9.42 26.22
N LEU A 103 -6.03 9.94 25.57
CA LEU A 103 -6.49 9.47 24.27
C LEU A 103 -5.46 9.72 23.14
N LEU A 104 -4.81 10.89 23.14
CA LEU A 104 -3.77 11.26 22.15
C LEU A 104 -2.63 10.23 22.04
N PRO A 105 -1.87 9.93 23.11
CA PRO A 105 -0.78 8.96 23.04
C PRO A 105 -1.29 7.54 22.77
N SER A 106 -2.48 7.16 23.23
CA SER A 106 -3.01 5.82 22.98
C SER A 106 -3.38 5.61 21.50
N VAL A 107 -3.95 6.61 20.82
CA VAL A 107 -4.20 6.55 19.36
C VAL A 107 -2.89 6.49 18.58
N ALA A 108 -1.89 7.30 18.96
CA ALA A 108 -0.57 7.28 18.32
C ALA A 108 0.11 5.91 18.46
N LEU A 109 0.12 5.35 19.68
CA LEU A 109 0.72 4.05 19.95
C LEU A 109 -0.02 2.93 19.20
N PHE A 110 -1.35 2.97 19.17
CA PHE A 110 -2.15 2.03 18.41
C PHE A 110 -1.83 2.10 16.91
N ALA A 111 -1.81 3.30 16.33
CA ALA A 111 -1.51 3.51 14.91
C ALA A 111 -0.09 3.03 14.56
N PHE A 112 0.89 3.30 15.42
CA PHE A 112 2.27 2.85 15.28
C PHE A 112 2.37 1.32 15.26
N PHE A 113 1.79 0.63 16.25
CA PHE A 113 1.83 -0.83 16.28
C PHE A 113 1.03 -1.45 15.13
N LEU A 114 -0.11 -0.88 14.76
CA LEU A 114 -0.90 -1.36 13.63
C LEU A 114 -0.13 -1.22 12.30
N SER A 115 0.66 -0.16 12.15
CA SER A 115 1.55 0.06 10.99
C SER A 115 2.65 -1.00 10.85
N SER A 116 3.02 -1.68 11.94
CA SER A 116 3.97 -2.81 11.85
C SER A 116 3.36 -4.06 11.22
N PHE A 117 2.03 -4.15 11.17
CA PHE A 117 1.30 -5.31 10.61
C PHE A 117 0.63 -5.00 9.26
N CYS A 118 0.35 -3.73 8.98
CA CYS A 118 -0.41 -3.27 7.81
C CYS A 118 0.38 -2.20 7.04
N ASP A 119 0.09 -2.01 5.76
CA ASP A 119 0.64 -0.91 4.97
C ASP A 119 0.04 0.45 5.39
N ASN A 120 0.72 1.54 5.02
CA ASN A 120 0.41 2.88 5.51
C ASN A 120 -1.02 3.35 5.16
N ILE A 121 -1.54 2.99 3.98
CA ILE A 121 -2.90 3.38 3.56
C ILE A 121 -3.93 2.65 4.41
N THR A 122 -3.75 1.35 4.62
CA THR A 122 -4.67 0.53 5.43
C THR A 122 -4.69 0.96 6.88
N THR A 123 -3.51 1.18 7.46
CA THR A 123 -3.39 1.67 8.85
C THR A 123 -4.05 3.04 9.01
N THR A 124 -3.92 3.91 8.01
CA THR A 124 -4.57 5.23 8.00
C THR A 124 -6.08 5.12 7.96
N LEU A 125 -6.62 4.27 7.06
CA LEU A 125 -8.06 4.09 6.91
C LEU A 125 -8.69 3.57 8.21
N VAL A 126 -8.10 2.52 8.79
CA VAL A 126 -8.56 1.93 10.06
C VAL A 126 -8.52 2.94 11.20
N THR A 127 -7.43 3.70 11.32
CA THR A 127 -7.26 4.66 12.41
C THR A 127 -8.15 5.90 12.24
N ILE A 128 -8.42 6.34 11.02
CA ILE A 128 -9.39 7.42 10.77
C ILE A 128 -10.83 6.95 11.05
N ALA A 129 -11.20 5.74 10.64
CA ALA A 129 -12.50 5.16 10.96
C ALA A 129 -12.71 5.07 12.49
N LEU A 130 -11.67 4.68 13.22
CA LEU A 130 -11.61 4.74 14.69
C LEU A 130 -11.88 6.15 15.23
N ILE A 131 -11.17 7.16 14.72
CA ILE A 131 -11.34 8.52 15.25
C ILE A 131 -12.77 9.02 15.01
N GLN A 132 -13.35 8.69 13.86
CA GLN A 132 -14.73 9.07 13.54
C GLN A 132 -15.76 8.37 14.45
N SER A 133 -15.52 7.12 14.87
CA SER A 133 -16.42 6.39 15.76
C SER A 133 -16.43 6.94 17.19
N LEU A 134 -15.38 7.66 17.62
CA LEU A 134 -15.31 8.30 18.94
C LEU A 134 -16.28 9.49 19.12
N LYS A 135 -16.92 9.98 18.04
CA LYS A 135 -17.89 11.10 18.05
C LYS A 135 -17.42 12.34 18.83
N LEU A 136 -16.12 12.67 18.72
CA LEU A 136 -15.53 13.85 19.35
C LEU A 136 -15.87 15.14 18.59
N ASP A 137 -15.54 16.29 19.18
CA ASP A 137 -15.63 17.57 18.49
C ASP A 137 -14.68 17.62 17.29
N THR A 138 -15.04 18.43 16.28
CA THR A 138 -14.31 18.52 15.02
C THR A 138 -12.82 18.86 15.20
N ARG A 139 -12.47 19.73 16.17
CA ARG A 139 -11.06 20.07 16.42
C ARG A 139 -10.29 18.89 17.00
N SER A 140 -10.88 18.13 17.92
CA SER A 140 -10.24 16.94 18.48
C SER A 140 -10.09 15.82 17.46
N ASN A 141 -11.10 15.60 16.60
CA ASN A 141 -11.00 14.62 15.50
C ASN A 141 -9.86 14.96 14.55
N ILE A 142 -9.75 16.22 14.12
CA ILE A 142 -8.66 16.64 13.22
C ILE A 142 -7.29 16.47 13.90
N LYS A 143 -7.16 16.85 15.18
CA LYS A 143 -5.90 16.67 15.91
C LYS A 143 -5.47 15.21 15.99
N LEU A 144 -6.41 14.31 16.28
CA LEU A 144 -6.13 12.87 16.34
C LEU A 144 -5.84 12.29 14.96
N ALA A 145 -6.53 12.76 13.92
CA ALA A 145 -6.30 12.28 12.56
C ALA A 145 -4.91 12.67 12.06
N VAL A 146 -4.50 13.91 12.31
CA VAL A 146 -3.14 14.37 12.01
C VAL A 146 -2.12 13.55 12.80
N LEU A 147 -2.31 13.38 14.11
CA LEU A 147 -1.40 12.59 14.94
C LEU A 147 -1.30 11.14 14.45
N ALA A 148 -2.43 10.51 14.12
CA ALA A 148 -2.48 9.16 13.61
C ALA A 148 -1.66 9.03 12.32
N VAL A 149 -1.90 9.90 11.33
CA VAL A 149 -1.15 9.89 10.07
C VAL A 149 0.35 10.06 10.30
N PHE A 150 0.77 10.94 11.21
CA PHE A 150 2.19 11.10 11.56
C PHE A 150 2.78 9.93 12.35
N SER A 151 1.95 9.15 13.05
CA SER A 151 2.39 7.99 13.84
C SER A 151 2.51 6.72 13.00
N ILE A 152 1.97 6.74 11.78
CA ILE A 152 2.03 5.64 10.81
C ILE A 152 3.36 5.78 10.04
N ASN A 153 4.41 5.17 10.59
CA ASN A 153 5.69 4.96 9.91
C ASN A 153 6.51 3.87 10.62
#